data_AF-A0A1H1AC43-F1
#
_entry.id   AF-A0A1H1AC43-F1
#
_cell.length_a   1.000
_cell.length_b   1.000
_cell.length_c   1.000
_cell.angle_alpha   90.00
_cell.angle_beta   90.00
_cell.angle_gamma   90.00
#
_symmetry.space_group_name_H-M   'P 1'
#
loop_
_entity.id
_entity.type
_entity.pdbx_description
1 polymer ?
#
loop_
_entity_poly.entity_id
_entity_poly.type
_entity_poly.pdbx_seq_one_letter_code
_entity_poly.pdbx_strand_id
1 'polypeptide(L)'
;MIMPSQTPLSPDIGPDDIVATPPPTRMVTAPVQPAVELTAIPKRRSFTAKYKQCILDEADQAADTGGVTAILRREGLYSSALTDWRRARAAGSLGALQPRQRGPQKAPANPLQAELAKANREVLALRRRLDQAEAILAIQKKSGDIVGRDGADARAQRQVMMAVAVALPSGSGLTSAVCSALSLSRASVFRHRATLAAPPRAVKPRPPSSACISGK
;
A
#
# COMPACT_ATOMS: atom_id res chain seq x y z
N MET A 1 -58.76 32.52 -14.96
CA MET A 1 -58.18 33.86 -14.68
C MET A 1 -57.35 34.26 -15.88
N ILE A 2 -57.68 35.37 -16.54
CA ILE A 2 -57.07 35.77 -17.82
C ILE A 2 -56.11 36.94 -17.55
N MET A 3 -54.90 36.89 -18.10
CA MET A 3 -54.00 38.04 -18.17
C MET A 3 -54.16 38.71 -19.54
N PRO A 4 -54.67 39.95 -19.62
CA PRO A 4 -54.83 40.64 -20.90
C PRO A 4 -53.48 41.13 -21.44
N SER A 5 -53.36 41.07 -22.77
CA SER A 5 -52.23 41.62 -23.53
C SER A 5 -52.32 43.13 -23.69
N GLN A 6 -51.17 43.81 -23.77
CA GLN A 6 -51.03 45.04 -24.56
C GLN A 6 -49.66 45.07 -25.25
N THR A 7 -49.66 45.58 -26.49
CA THR A 7 -48.57 45.53 -27.48
C THR A 7 -47.92 46.92 -27.66
N PRO A 8 -46.77 47.04 -28.37
CA PRO A 8 -45.86 48.18 -28.22
C PRO A 8 -46.22 49.40 -29.08
N LEU A 9 -45.59 50.54 -28.75
CA LEU A 9 -45.49 51.72 -29.61
C LEU A 9 -44.06 52.27 -29.69
N SER A 10 -43.68 52.60 -30.91
CA SER A 10 -42.56 53.41 -31.41
C SER A 10 -43.07 54.03 -32.73
N PRO A 11 -42.45 55.06 -33.34
CA PRO A 11 -41.12 55.64 -33.09
C PRO A 11 -41.27 57.07 -32.44
N ASP A 12 -40.63 58.20 -32.79
CA ASP A 12 -39.73 58.56 -33.91
C ASP A 12 -38.93 59.87 -33.67
N ILE A 13 -38.22 60.31 -34.72
CA ILE A 13 -37.69 61.66 -35.06
C ILE A 13 -38.27 62.82 -34.20
N GLY A 14 -37.51 63.79 -33.69
CA GLY A 14 -36.12 64.24 -33.99
C GLY A 14 -36.11 65.69 -34.55
N PRO A 15 -34.94 66.38 -34.67
CA PRO A 15 -33.58 65.96 -34.33
C PRO A 15 -33.09 66.28 -32.88
N ASP A 16 -32.41 67.36 -32.46
CA ASP A 16 -32.00 68.66 -33.06
C ASP A 16 -30.70 69.23 -32.38
N ASP A 17 -30.26 70.45 -32.75
CA ASP A 17 -28.99 71.11 -32.34
C ASP A 17 -28.80 71.39 -30.82
N ILE A 18 -27.57 71.11 -30.31
CA ILE A 18 -26.69 72.12 -29.67
C ILE A 18 -25.25 71.57 -29.52
N VAL A 19 -24.31 72.27 -30.19
CA VAL A 19 -22.87 72.45 -29.94
C VAL A 19 -22.09 71.33 -29.20
N ALA A 20 -21.24 70.63 -29.95
CA ALA A 20 -20.23 69.74 -29.39
C ALA A 20 -19.18 70.49 -28.55
N THR A 21 -19.08 70.16 -27.26
CA THR A 21 -17.90 70.46 -26.42
C THR A 21 -17.25 69.14 -26.02
N PRO A 22 -16.00 68.85 -26.42
CA PRO A 22 -15.35 67.59 -26.02
C PRO A 22 -15.07 67.62 -24.51
N PRO A 23 -15.58 66.65 -23.72
CA PRO A 23 -15.13 66.52 -22.34
C PRO A 23 -13.63 66.21 -22.35
N PRO A 24 -12.80 66.88 -21.53
CA PRO A 24 -11.36 66.66 -21.54
C PRO A 24 -11.06 65.21 -21.22
N THR A 25 -10.10 64.61 -21.94
CA THR A 25 -9.70 63.21 -21.81
C THR A 25 -9.21 62.91 -20.40
N ARG A 26 -10.14 62.59 -19.50
CA ARG A 26 -9.87 62.20 -18.12
C ARG A 26 -9.23 60.82 -18.16
N MET A 27 -7.91 60.80 -18.32
CA MET A 27 -7.11 59.60 -18.10
C MET A 27 -7.29 59.18 -16.65
N VAL A 28 -8.26 58.30 -16.41
CA VAL A 28 -8.39 57.59 -15.15
C VAL A 28 -7.19 56.67 -15.08
N THR A 29 -6.14 57.12 -14.41
CA THR A 29 -4.98 56.29 -14.07
C THR A 29 -5.52 55.09 -13.32
N ALA A 30 -5.58 53.94 -13.99
CA ALA A 30 -6.15 52.74 -13.40
C ALA A 30 -5.36 52.43 -12.12
N PRO A 31 -6.01 52.33 -10.94
CA PRO A 31 -5.31 51.97 -9.73
C PRO A 31 -4.68 50.60 -9.98
N VAL A 32 -3.34 50.53 -9.88
CA VAL A 32 -2.57 49.31 -10.12
C VAL A 32 -3.16 48.24 -9.21
N GLN A 33 -3.89 47.30 -9.80
CA GLN A 33 -4.44 46.20 -9.05
C GLN A 33 -3.24 45.41 -8.52
N PRO A 34 -3.06 45.25 -7.19
CA PRO A 34 -2.10 44.27 -6.71
C PRO A 34 -2.51 42.94 -7.33
N ALA A 35 -1.58 42.30 -8.05
CA ALA A 35 -1.89 41.06 -8.76
C ALA A 35 -2.48 40.08 -7.75
N VAL A 36 -3.76 39.71 -7.93
CA VAL A 36 -4.48 38.90 -6.96
C VAL A 36 -3.88 37.50 -7.00
N GLU A 37 -2.93 37.27 -6.09
CA GLU A 37 -2.27 36.00 -5.93
C GLU A 37 -3.30 35.01 -5.35
N LEU A 38 -3.86 34.16 -6.22
CA LEU A 38 -4.99 33.27 -5.93
C LEU A 38 -4.57 32.05 -5.08
N THR A 39 -3.85 32.27 -3.99
CA THR A 39 -3.26 31.26 -3.09
C THR A 39 -4.25 30.76 -2.02
N ALA A 40 -5.43 30.34 -2.44
CA ALA A 40 -6.27 29.44 -1.63
C ALA A 40 -7.25 28.62 -2.48
N ILE A 41 -7.21 27.29 -2.35
CA ILE A 41 -8.37 26.46 -2.75
C ILE A 41 -9.53 26.82 -1.81
N PRO A 42 -10.70 27.26 -2.31
CA PRO A 42 -11.77 27.77 -1.46
C PRO A 42 -12.34 26.67 -0.55
N LYS A 43 -11.97 26.70 0.72
CA LYS A 43 -12.26 25.67 1.73
C LYS A 43 -13.73 25.73 2.18
N ARG A 44 -14.59 25.02 1.46
CA ARG A 44 -16.03 24.90 1.76
C ARG A 44 -16.25 24.38 3.19
N ARG A 45 -17.15 25.04 3.95
CA ARG A 45 -17.57 24.62 5.30
C ARG A 45 -18.19 23.22 5.24
N SER A 46 -17.71 22.29 6.07
CA SER A 46 -18.29 20.96 6.23
C SER A 46 -19.02 20.85 7.58
N PHE A 47 -20.22 20.26 7.54
CA PHE A 47 -21.09 20.14 8.72
C PHE A 47 -20.97 18.74 9.33
N THR A 48 -20.44 18.65 10.55
CA THR A 48 -20.28 17.38 11.28
C THR A 48 -21.64 16.81 11.71
N ALA A 49 -21.74 15.49 11.90
CA ALA A 49 -22.96 14.83 12.36
C ALA A 49 -23.53 15.45 13.66
N LYS A 50 -22.67 15.66 14.66
CA LYS A 50 -23.02 16.29 15.94
C LYS A 50 -23.59 17.71 15.76
N TYR A 51 -23.00 18.52 14.87
CA TYR A 51 -23.53 19.86 14.59
C TYR A 51 -24.91 19.80 13.92
N LYS A 52 -25.10 18.90 12.95
CA LYS A 52 -26.42 18.72 12.30
C LYS A 52 -27.50 18.28 13.30
N GLN A 53 -27.16 17.39 14.24
CA GLN A 53 -28.07 16.97 15.31
C GLN A 53 -28.41 18.15 16.24
N CYS A 54 -27.40 18.86 16.75
CA CYS A 54 -27.56 20.04 17.59
C CYS A 54 -28.51 21.08 16.98
N ILE A 55 -28.34 21.42 15.70
CA ILE A 55 -29.20 22.39 15.01
C ILE A 55 -30.60 21.85 14.71
N LEU A 56 -30.74 20.54 14.47
CA LEU A 56 -32.07 19.93 14.36
C LEU A 56 -32.82 19.97 15.69
N ASP A 57 -32.17 19.60 16.79
CA ASP A 57 -32.79 19.60 18.12
C ASP A 57 -33.17 21.03 18.55
N GLU A 58 -32.32 22.04 18.28
CA GLU A 58 -32.65 23.45 18.51
C GLU A 58 -33.80 23.94 17.61
N ALA A 59 -33.84 23.55 16.33
CA ALA A 59 -34.90 23.91 15.39
C ALA A 59 -36.22 23.14 15.59
N ASP A 60 -36.16 21.97 16.21
CA ASP A 60 -37.34 21.18 16.61
C ASP A 60 -37.93 21.76 17.92
N GLN A 61 -37.09 22.20 18.88
CA GLN A 61 -37.54 22.94 20.09
C GLN A 61 -38.09 24.34 19.78
N ALA A 62 -37.49 25.05 18.81
CA ALA A 62 -37.95 26.40 18.40
C ALA A 62 -39.11 26.39 17.38
N ALA A 63 -39.70 25.22 17.09
CA ALA A 63 -40.78 25.08 16.13
C ALA A 63 -42.06 25.79 16.61
N ASP A 64 -42.49 25.51 17.84
CA ASP A 64 -43.75 26.00 18.41
C ASP A 64 -43.77 27.54 18.58
N THR A 65 -42.60 28.12 18.86
CA THR A 65 -42.41 29.58 19.02
C THR A 65 -42.04 30.28 17.70
N GLY A 66 -41.97 29.58 16.56
CA GLY A 66 -41.56 30.13 15.26
C GLY A 66 -40.09 30.57 15.17
N GLY A 67 -39.28 30.34 16.20
CA GLY A 67 -37.90 30.82 16.35
C GLY A 67 -36.89 30.22 15.36
N VAL A 68 -37.28 29.16 14.63
CA VAL A 68 -36.46 28.45 13.62
C VAL A 68 -35.77 29.42 12.64
N THR A 69 -36.46 30.49 12.22
CA THR A 69 -35.89 31.46 11.26
C THR A 69 -34.76 32.31 11.84
N ALA A 70 -34.73 32.54 13.15
CA ALA A 70 -33.63 33.23 13.83
C ALA A 70 -32.39 32.34 13.93
N ILE A 71 -32.58 31.05 14.25
CA ILE A 71 -31.50 30.05 14.29
C ILE A 71 -30.86 29.92 12.90
N LEU A 72 -31.67 29.78 11.84
CA LEU A 72 -31.17 29.72 10.46
C LEU A 72 -30.29 30.92 10.09
N ARG A 73 -30.69 32.13 10.49
CA ARG A 73 -29.90 33.37 10.25
C ARG A 73 -28.60 33.38 11.07
N ARG A 74 -28.64 32.98 12.35
CA ARG A 74 -27.46 32.91 13.23
C ARG A 74 -26.40 31.93 12.72
N GLU A 75 -26.85 30.78 12.22
CA GLU A 75 -25.97 29.68 11.78
C GLU A 75 -25.50 29.79 10.32
N GLY A 76 -26.09 30.70 9.54
CA GLY A 76 -25.84 30.81 8.10
C GLY A 76 -26.40 29.64 7.30
N LEU A 77 -27.61 29.19 7.63
CA LEU A 77 -28.28 28.03 7.05
C LEU A 77 -29.55 28.43 6.30
N TYR A 78 -29.91 27.63 5.30
CA TYR A 78 -31.16 27.77 4.53
C TYR A 78 -32.16 26.67 4.88
N SER A 79 -33.45 26.89 4.63
CA SER A 79 -34.53 25.95 4.98
C SER A 79 -34.37 24.56 4.36
N SER A 80 -33.81 24.47 3.14
CA SER A 80 -33.54 23.18 2.48
C SER A 80 -32.57 22.30 3.29
N ALA A 81 -31.58 22.89 3.95
CA ALA A 81 -30.62 22.16 4.79
C ALA A 81 -31.34 21.49 5.97
N LEU A 82 -32.30 22.16 6.61
CA LEU A 82 -33.12 21.53 7.65
C LEU A 82 -33.99 20.40 7.08
N THR A 83 -34.61 20.57 5.91
CA THR A 83 -35.42 19.48 5.32
C THR A 83 -34.59 18.26 4.95
N ASP A 84 -33.37 18.45 4.41
CA ASP A 84 -32.48 17.36 4.06
C ASP A 84 -31.87 16.69 5.30
N TRP A 85 -31.59 17.45 6.36
CA TRP A 85 -31.11 16.88 7.61
C TRP A 85 -32.23 16.16 8.37
N ARG A 86 -33.49 16.64 8.35
CA ARG A 86 -34.66 15.91 8.88
C ARG A 86 -34.89 14.60 8.12
N ARG A 87 -34.77 14.59 6.79
CA ARG A 87 -34.79 13.36 5.98
C ARG A 87 -33.66 12.39 6.37
N ALA A 88 -32.45 12.90 6.59
CA ALA A 88 -31.31 12.10 7.06
C ALA A 88 -31.45 11.62 8.53
N ARG A 89 -32.20 12.35 9.38
CA ARG A 89 -32.59 11.92 10.74
C ARG A 89 -33.53 10.72 10.66
N ALA A 90 -34.60 10.84 9.86
CA ALA A 90 -35.58 9.77 9.66
C ALA A 90 -34.98 8.51 9.00
N ALA A 91 -34.05 8.67 8.05
CA ALA A 91 -33.33 7.56 7.43
C ALA A 91 -32.19 6.97 8.29
N GLY A 92 -32.02 7.41 9.56
CA GLY A 92 -30.94 7.00 10.46
C GLY A 92 -29.51 7.40 10.02
N SER A 93 -29.37 8.04 8.86
CA SER A 93 -28.07 8.25 8.21
C SER A 93 -27.23 9.34 8.87
N LEU A 94 -27.80 10.29 9.62
CA LEU A 94 -27.02 11.29 10.35
C LEU A 94 -25.98 10.67 11.31
N GLY A 95 -26.32 9.58 11.99
CA GLY A 95 -25.38 8.85 12.85
C GLY A 95 -24.39 8.00 12.06
N ALA A 96 -24.85 7.35 10.98
CA ALA A 96 -24.02 6.53 10.09
C ALA A 96 -23.00 7.33 9.27
N LEU A 97 -23.20 8.65 9.14
CA LEU A 97 -22.31 9.60 8.46
C LEU A 97 -21.13 10.10 9.31
N GLN A 98 -20.81 9.44 10.43
CA GLN A 98 -19.45 9.53 10.98
C GLN A 98 -18.42 9.03 9.95
N PRO A 99 -17.16 9.51 9.95
CA PRO A 99 -16.12 9.05 9.02
C PRO A 99 -15.72 7.56 9.21
N ARG A 100 -16.56 6.63 8.74
CA ARG A 100 -16.24 5.21 8.66
C ARG A 100 -15.01 5.06 7.76
N GLN A 101 -13.93 4.52 8.33
CA GLN A 101 -12.64 4.29 7.67
C GLN A 101 -12.86 3.69 6.27
N ARG A 102 -12.39 4.38 5.22
CA ARG A 102 -12.56 3.92 3.83
C ARG A 102 -11.69 2.69 3.58
N GLY A 103 -12.33 1.53 3.46
CA GLY A 103 -11.70 0.27 3.09
C GLY A 103 -12.56 -0.93 3.51
N PRO A 104 -12.17 -2.16 3.14
CA PRO A 104 -12.78 -3.36 3.69
C PRO A 104 -12.69 -3.34 5.23
N GLN A 105 -13.79 -3.66 5.89
CA GLN A 105 -13.82 -3.75 7.35
C GLN A 105 -12.87 -4.86 7.80
N LYS A 106 -11.83 -4.51 8.58
CA LYS A 106 -10.88 -5.49 9.08
C LYS A 106 -11.63 -6.59 9.84
N ALA A 107 -11.48 -7.83 9.38
CA ALA A 107 -12.07 -8.99 10.05
C ALA A 107 -11.57 -9.04 11.52
N PRO A 108 -12.41 -9.51 12.47
CA PRO A 108 -11.97 -9.67 13.84
C PRO A 108 -10.76 -10.60 13.88
N ALA A 109 -9.68 -10.17 14.54
CA ALA A 109 -8.45 -10.93 14.63
C ALA A 109 -8.71 -12.22 15.42
N ASN A 110 -8.76 -13.35 14.72
CA ASN A 110 -9.09 -14.64 15.32
C ASN A 110 -7.94 -15.06 16.27
N PRO A 111 -8.17 -15.21 17.58
CA PRO A 111 -7.10 -15.53 18.54
C PRO A 111 -6.37 -16.83 18.20
N LEU A 112 -7.08 -17.80 17.62
CA LEU A 112 -6.52 -19.08 17.18
C LEU A 112 -5.43 -18.89 16.11
N GLN A 113 -5.48 -17.85 15.29
CA GLN A 113 -4.41 -17.56 14.32
C GLN A 113 -3.11 -17.12 15.01
N ALA A 114 -3.19 -16.41 16.15
CA ALA A 114 -2.02 -16.04 16.93
C ALA A 114 -1.40 -17.25 17.64
N GLU A 115 -2.23 -18.18 18.11
CA GLU A 115 -1.80 -19.43 18.75
C GLU A 115 -1.19 -20.40 17.72
N LEU A 116 -1.84 -20.61 16.58
CA LEU A 116 -1.27 -21.36 15.45
C LEU A 116 0.06 -20.75 14.98
N ALA A 117 0.20 -19.42 14.97
CA ALA A 117 1.46 -18.77 14.62
C ALA A 117 2.58 -18.98 15.66
N LYS A 118 2.25 -19.14 16.95
CA LYS A 118 3.22 -19.53 17.99
C LYS A 118 3.61 -21.00 17.85
N ALA A 119 2.64 -21.90 17.83
CA ALA A 119 2.85 -23.35 17.71
C ALA A 119 3.68 -23.73 16.47
N ASN A 120 3.43 -23.10 15.32
CA ASN A 120 4.22 -23.33 14.11
C ASN A 120 5.69 -22.87 14.26
N ARG A 121 5.97 -21.79 14.98
CA ARG A 121 7.35 -21.34 15.27
C ARG A 121 8.07 -22.32 16.19
N GLU A 122 7.37 -22.83 17.20
CA GLU A 122 7.89 -23.83 18.15
C GLU A 122 8.19 -25.16 17.44
N VAL A 123 7.28 -25.66 16.61
CA VAL A 123 7.51 -26.85 15.78
C VAL A 123 8.73 -26.68 14.86
N LEU A 124 8.90 -25.51 14.22
CA LEU A 124 10.07 -25.22 13.40
C LEU A 124 11.37 -25.13 14.21
N ALA A 125 11.32 -24.60 15.44
CA ALA A 125 12.46 -24.54 16.35
C ALA A 125 12.87 -25.93 16.87
N LEU A 126 11.89 -26.77 17.21
CA LEU A 126 12.11 -28.16 17.64
C LEU A 126 12.68 -29.01 16.51
N ARG A 127 12.12 -28.91 15.28
CA ARG A 127 12.67 -29.61 14.09
C ARG A 127 14.14 -29.26 13.84
N ARG A 128 14.52 -27.99 13.91
CA ARG A 128 15.93 -27.56 13.78
C ARG A 128 16.85 -28.15 14.86
N ARG A 129 16.35 -28.41 16.07
CA ARG A 129 17.11 -29.09 17.14
C ARG A 129 17.24 -30.59 16.88
N LEU A 130 16.23 -31.24 16.30
CA LEU A 130 16.30 -32.63 15.85
C LEU A 130 17.30 -32.77 14.68
N ASP A 131 17.20 -31.91 13.65
CA ASP A 131 18.18 -31.83 12.55
C ASP A 131 19.62 -31.73 13.07
N GLN A 132 19.82 -31.00 14.18
CA GLN A 132 21.11 -30.83 14.84
C GLN A 132 21.58 -32.06 15.61
N ALA A 133 20.69 -32.73 16.35
CA ALA A 133 21.01 -33.98 17.05
C ALA A 133 21.32 -35.11 16.07
N GLU A 134 20.49 -35.30 15.04
CA GLU A 134 20.68 -36.30 13.98
C GLU A 134 21.99 -36.05 13.20
N ALA A 135 22.31 -34.78 12.90
CA ALA A 135 23.58 -34.42 12.29
C ALA A 135 24.81 -34.81 13.14
N ILE A 136 24.75 -34.59 14.47
CA ILE A 136 25.83 -34.97 15.40
C ILE A 136 25.98 -36.49 15.44
N LEU A 137 24.87 -37.24 15.57
CA LEU A 137 24.88 -38.70 15.55
C LEU A 137 25.41 -39.27 14.23
N ALA A 138 25.04 -38.67 13.10
CA ALA A 138 25.52 -39.07 11.77
C ALA A 138 27.02 -38.80 11.57
N ILE A 139 27.57 -37.75 12.19
CA ILE A 139 29.02 -37.50 12.22
C ILE A 139 29.70 -38.54 13.12
N GLN A 140 29.23 -38.71 14.36
CA GLN A 140 29.81 -39.64 15.34
C GLN A 140 29.87 -41.07 14.81
N LYS A 141 28.76 -41.58 14.26
CA LYS A 141 28.69 -42.92 13.65
C LYS A 141 29.74 -43.07 12.53
N LYS A 142 29.75 -42.14 11.57
CA LYS A 142 30.72 -42.17 10.47
C LYS A 142 32.17 -42.04 10.94
N SER A 143 32.47 -41.31 12.01
CA SER A 143 33.82 -41.31 12.59
C SER A 143 34.21 -42.65 13.23
N GLY A 144 33.27 -43.34 13.90
CA GLY A 144 33.50 -44.69 14.42
C GLY A 144 33.73 -45.72 13.30
N ASP A 145 32.91 -45.67 12.25
CA ASP A 145 33.03 -46.54 11.05
C ASP A 145 34.37 -46.40 10.30
N ILE A 146 35.10 -45.29 10.53
CA ILE A 146 36.45 -45.01 9.99
C ILE A 146 37.54 -45.43 10.98
N VAL A 147 37.41 -45.12 12.27
CA VAL A 147 38.42 -45.49 13.28
C VAL A 147 38.54 -47.02 13.44
N GLY A 148 37.46 -47.76 13.17
CA GLY A 148 37.46 -49.22 13.06
C GLY A 148 38.01 -49.78 11.74
N ARG A 149 38.56 -48.94 10.84
CA ARG A 149 39.23 -49.33 9.58
C ARG A 149 40.58 -48.64 9.45
N ASP A 150 41.59 -49.30 9.99
CA ASP A 150 42.98 -49.32 9.53
C ASP A 150 43.65 -47.99 9.10
N GLY A 151 44.62 -47.54 9.89
CA GLY A 151 45.91 -47.15 9.29
C GLY A 151 46.01 -45.84 8.51
N ALA A 152 45.16 -44.84 8.80
CA ALA A 152 45.50 -43.42 8.60
C ALA A 152 45.88 -42.94 7.17
N ASP A 153 45.12 -43.30 6.13
CA ASP A 153 45.20 -42.55 4.86
C ASP A 153 44.48 -41.19 4.98
N ALA A 154 45.25 -40.14 5.32
CA ALA A 154 44.74 -38.80 5.56
C ALA A 154 43.96 -38.18 4.37
N ARG A 155 44.20 -38.67 3.14
CA ARG A 155 43.44 -38.25 1.95
C ARG A 155 42.04 -38.86 1.99
N ALA A 156 41.92 -40.15 2.29
CA ALA A 156 40.64 -40.83 2.46
C ALA A 156 39.84 -40.23 3.63
N GLN A 157 40.47 -40.00 4.78
CA GLN A 157 39.85 -39.36 5.94
C GLN A 157 39.24 -37.99 5.57
N ARG A 158 39.98 -37.15 4.85
CA ARG A 158 39.51 -35.83 4.37
C ARG A 158 38.40 -35.93 3.32
N GLN A 159 38.43 -36.94 2.44
CA GLN A 159 37.35 -37.20 1.49
C GLN A 159 36.07 -37.62 2.22
N VAL A 160 36.13 -38.53 3.20
CA VAL A 160 34.95 -38.95 3.96
C VAL A 160 34.40 -37.80 4.81
N MET A 161 35.25 -37.00 5.47
CA MET A 161 34.81 -35.78 6.16
C MET A 161 34.09 -34.79 5.21
N MET A 162 34.61 -34.57 3.99
CA MET A 162 33.93 -33.78 2.97
C MET A 162 32.58 -34.40 2.56
N ALA A 163 32.50 -35.71 2.38
CA ALA A 163 31.26 -36.41 2.04
C ALA A 163 30.21 -36.34 3.17
N VAL A 164 30.64 -36.42 4.43
CA VAL A 164 29.77 -36.15 5.60
C VAL A 164 29.25 -34.72 5.53
N ALA A 165 30.15 -33.74 5.41
CA ALA A 165 29.81 -32.32 5.37
C ALA A 165 28.93 -31.94 4.16
N VAL A 166 29.04 -32.62 3.02
CA VAL A 166 28.18 -32.45 1.84
C VAL A 166 26.77 -32.99 2.07
N ALA A 167 26.61 -34.06 2.86
CA ALA A 167 25.30 -34.71 3.09
C ALA A 167 24.37 -33.98 4.08
N LEU A 168 24.85 -33.05 4.92
CA LEU A 168 23.97 -32.34 5.87
C LEU A 168 22.91 -31.47 5.17
N PRO A 169 21.70 -31.31 5.73
CA PRO A 169 20.69 -30.40 5.18
C PRO A 169 21.20 -28.96 5.08
N SER A 170 20.98 -28.32 3.92
CA SER A 170 21.48 -26.96 3.64
C SER A 170 20.83 -25.86 4.51
N GLY A 171 19.61 -26.09 5.02
CA GLY A 171 18.78 -25.08 5.67
C GLY A 171 18.95 -24.93 7.19
N SER A 172 19.70 -25.82 7.85
CA SER A 172 19.82 -25.85 9.33
C SER A 172 20.96 -24.99 9.89
N GLY A 173 21.78 -24.37 9.03
CA GLY A 173 22.96 -23.57 9.43
C GLY A 173 24.18 -24.39 9.91
N LEU A 174 23.96 -25.67 10.26
CA LEU A 174 24.96 -26.61 10.79
C LEU A 174 26.20 -26.77 9.92
N THR A 175 26.06 -26.55 8.60
CA THR A 175 27.19 -26.61 7.66
C THR A 175 28.37 -25.74 8.08
N SER A 176 28.15 -24.60 8.76
CA SER A 176 29.25 -23.77 9.25
C SER A 176 29.96 -24.39 10.45
N ALA A 177 29.21 -24.88 11.44
CA ALA A 177 29.77 -25.51 12.64
C ALA A 177 30.52 -26.81 12.31
N VAL A 178 29.96 -27.65 11.43
CA VAL A 178 30.58 -28.90 10.98
C VAL A 178 31.83 -28.63 10.12
N CYS A 179 31.83 -27.59 9.28
CA CYS A 179 33.05 -27.22 8.56
C CYS A 179 34.18 -26.81 9.51
N SER A 180 33.89 -26.02 10.56
CA SER A 180 34.89 -25.68 11.57
C SER A 180 35.38 -26.90 12.35
N ALA A 181 34.47 -27.77 12.83
CA ALA A 181 34.82 -28.94 13.63
C ALA A 181 35.62 -30.00 12.87
N LEU A 182 35.43 -30.10 11.55
CA LEU A 182 36.15 -31.04 10.67
C LEU A 182 37.33 -30.38 9.91
N SER A 183 37.68 -29.12 10.23
CA SER A 183 38.73 -28.34 9.55
C SER A 183 38.58 -28.26 8.01
N LEU A 184 37.34 -28.18 7.54
CA LEU A 184 36.98 -28.13 6.12
C LEU A 184 36.65 -26.70 5.68
N SER A 185 37.09 -26.33 4.47
CA SER A 185 36.64 -25.07 3.86
C SER A 185 35.16 -25.16 3.47
N ARG A 186 34.32 -24.31 4.07
CA ARG A 186 32.88 -24.18 3.76
C ARG A 186 32.62 -23.91 2.26
N ALA A 187 33.52 -23.18 1.60
CA ALA A 187 33.48 -22.97 0.14
C ALA A 187 33.81 -24.22 -0.68
N SER A 188 34.52 -25.21 -0.13
CA SER A 188 34.72 -26.52 -0.77
C SER A 188 33.45 -27.36 -0.70
N VAL A 189 32.77 -27.39 0.46
CA VAL A 189 31.51 -28.11 0.66
C VAL A 189 30.41 -27.57 -0.24
N PHE A 190 30.26 -26.23 -0.34
CA PHE A 190 29.29 -25.63 -1.27
C PHE A 190 29.65 -25.88 -2.74
N ARG A 191 30.93 -25.84 -3.13
CA ARG A 191 31.33 -26.19 -4.51
C ARG A 191 31.02 -27.65 -4.84
N HIS A 192 31.26 -28.59 -3.91
CA HIS A 192 30.87 -29.99 -4.12
C HIS A 192 29.34 -30.18 -4.26
N ARG A 193 28.55 -29.53 -3.39
CA ARG A 193 27.08 -29.53 -3.53
C ARG A 193 26.64 -28.96 -4.89
N ALA A 194 27.25 -27.87 -5.34
CA ALA A 194 26.98 -27.28 -6.65
C ALA A 194 27.38 -28.21 -7.81
N THR A 195 28.48 -28.97 -7.71
CA THR A 195 28.85 -29.96 -8.74
C THR A 195 27.93 -31.18 -8.77
N LEU A 196 27.34 -31.57 -7.63
CA LEU A 196 26.38 -32.69 -7.55
C LEU A 196 24.96 -32.29 -7.99
N ALA A 197 24.59 -31.02 -7.78
CA ALA A 197 23.31 -30.46 -8.23
C ALA A 197 23.34 -29.90 -9.66
N ALA A 198 24.52 -29.81 -10.29
CA ALA A 198 24.64 -29.39 -11.67
C ALA A 198 24.13 -30.49 -12.62
N PRO A 199 23.27 -30.16 -13.61
CA PRO A 199 22.92 -31.13 -14.64
C PRO A 199 24.18 -31.55 -15.43
N PRO A 200 24.21 -32.78 -15.98
CA PRO A 200 25.33 -33.23 -16.81
C PRO A 200 25.53 -32.24 -17.96
N ARG A 201 26.74 -31.68 -18.07
CA ARG A 201 27.06 -30.71 -19.12
C ARG A 201 26.95 -31.39 -20.48
N ALA A 202 25.95 -31.00 -21.26
CA ALA A 202 25.83 -31.40 -22.65
C ALA A 202 27.10 -30.96 -23.40
N VAL A 203 27.94 -31.94 -23.75
CA VAL A 203 29.14 -31.71 -24.57
C VAL A 203 28.65 -31.35 -25.96
N LYS A 204 28.63 -30.05 -26.26
CA LYS A 204 28.33 -29.58 -27.63
C LYS A 204 29.33 -30.25 -28.57
N PRO A 205 28.89 -30.97 -29.62
CA PRO A 205 29.82 -31.59 -30.55
C PRO A 205 30.71 -30.52 -31.16
N ARG A 206 32.01 -30.77 -31.20
CA ARG A 206 32.98 -29.87 -31.84
C ARG A 206 32.59 -29.77 -33.32
N PRO A 207 32.43 -28.56 -33.88
CA PRO A 207 32.09 -28.42 -35.31
C PRO A 207 33.18 -29.10 -36.16
N PRO A 208 32.81 -29.77 -37.26
CA PRO A 208 33.79 -30.41 -38.13
C PRO A 208 34.75 -29.36 -38.69
N SER A 209 36.03 -29.71 -38.77
CA SER A 209 37.05 -28.83 -39.35
C SER A 209 36.74 -28.62 -40.82
N SER A 210 36.58 -27.37 -41.25
CA SER A 210 36.34 -26.99 -42.65
C SER A 210 37.63 -27.09 -43.46
N ALA A 211 38.05 -28.33 -43.73
CA ALA A 211 39.14 -28.67 -44.64
C ALA A 211 38.64 -29.68 -45.69
N CYS A 212 39.29 -29.70 -46.85
CA CYS A 212 39.07 -30.67 -47.93
C CYS A 212 37.69 -30.64 -48.64
N ILE A 213 37.35 -29.54 -49.30
CA ILE A 213 36.89 -29.61 -50.70
C ILE A 213 37.66 -28.58 -51.54
N SER A 214 38.74 -29.04 -52.16
CA SER A 214 39.34 -28.43 -53.35
C SER A 214 39.56 -29.58 -54.34
N GLY A 215 39.08 -29.43 -55.57
CA GLY A 215 38.98 -30.57 -56.51
C GLY A 215 38.02 -30.33 -57.67
N LYS A 216 38.42 -29.43 -58.57
CA LYS A 216 38.04 -29.39 -59.98
C LYS A 216 39.23 -28.85 -60.78
#